data_AF-A0A6G0QLK7-F1
#
_entry.id   AF-A0A6G0QLK7-F1
#
_cell.length_a   1.000
_cell.length_b   1.000
_cell.length_c   1.000
_cell.angle_alpha   90.00
_cell.angle_beta   90.00
_cell.angle_gamma   90.00
#
_symmetry.space_group_name_H-M   'P 1'
#
loop_
_entity.id
_entity.type
_entity.pdbx_description
1 polymer ?
#
loop_
_entity_poly.entity_id
_entity_poly.type
_entity_poly.pdbx_seq_one_letter_code
_entity_poly.pdbx_strand_id
1 'polypeptide(L)'
;MHPLQYGTTAADLGARAISHCEKMLTREDLQDMARKPEPVFVVLLLTTKFIPKLPNPPARDMITASVPVTLGSDYNPNVHCLSMPLTVNMAQ
;
A
#
# COMPACT_ATOMS: atom_id res chain seq x y z
N MET A 1 8.99 -12.99 -12.76
CA MET A 1 9.54 -12.12 -11.71
C MET A 1 9.49 -12.90 -10.40
N HIS A 2 10.59 -12.98 -9.66
CA HIS A 2 10.56 -13.54 -8.30
C HIS A 2 9.70 -12.63 -7.41
N PRO A 3 8.87 -13.17 -6.51
CA PRO A 3 8.18 -12.36 -5.52
C PRO A 3 9.24 -11.71 -4.63
N LEU A 4 9.45 -10.41 -4.82
CA LEU A 4 10.25 -9.60 -3.93
C LEU A 4 9.44 -9.40 -2.65
N GLN A 5 10.01 -9.74 -1.49
CA GLN A 5 9.37 -9.59 -0.18
C GLN A 5 9.40 -8.11 0.24
N TYR A 6 8.59 -7.28 -0.40
CA TYR A 6 8.64 -5.82 -0.23
C TYR A 6 8.29 -5.38 1.18
N GLY A 7 7.34 -6.04 1.83
CA GLY A 7 6.93 -5.71 3.19
C GLY A 7 7.97 -6.15 4.22
N THR A 8 8.54 -7.35 4.07
CA THR A 8 9.66 -7.80 4.89
C THR A 8 10.87 -6.88 4.74
N THR A 9 11.22 -6.52 3.49
CA THR A 9 12.32 -5.57 3.22
C THR A 9 12.05 -4.21 3.86
N ALA A 10 10.82 -3.70 3.75
CA ALA A 10 10.43 -2.44 4.38
C ALA A 10 10.55 -2.51 5.90
N ALA A 11 10.11 -3.61 6.52
CA ALA A 11 10.20 -3.83 7.95
C ALA A 11 11.66 -3.95 8.44
N ASP A 12 12.54 -4.54 7.63
CA ASP A 12 13.97 -4.67 7.96
C ASP A 12 14.75 -3.37 7.79
N LEU A 13 14.38 -2.56 6.80
CA LEU A 13 14.92 -1.21 6.63
C LEU A 13 14.41 -0.21 7.68
N GLY A 14 13.44 -0.60 8.52
CA GLY A 14 12.75 0.32 9.42
C GLY A 14 11.98 1.40 8.66
N ALA A 15 11.50 1.09 7.45
CA ALA A 15 10.75 2.02 6.64
C ALA A 15 9.45 2.40 7.37
N ARG A 16 9.12 3.70 7.37
CA ARG A 16 7.91 4.16 8.04
C ARG A 16 6.65 3.81 7.26
N ALA A 17 6.74 3.79 5.93
CA ALA A 17 5.62 3.55 5.04
C ALA A 17 6.04 2.88 3.74
N ILE A 18 5.07 2.20 3.11
CA ILE A 18 5.14 1.75 1.72
C ILE A 18 3.88 2.22 0.99
N SER A 19 4.00 2.60 -0.29
CA SER A 19 2.85 3.00 -1.11
C SER A 19 2.48 1.91 -2.12
N HIS A 20 1.42 2.14 -2.91
CA HIS A 20 1.00 1.28 -4.03
C HIS A 20 0.40 -0.07 -3.60
N CYS A 21 1.24 -1.08 -3.43
CA CYS A 21 0.89 -2.43 -2.97
C CYS A 21 -0.21 -3.15 -3.80
N GLU A 22 -0.42 -2.77 -5.06
CA GLU A 22 -1.51 -3.31 -5.90
C GLU A 22 -1.38 -4.81 -6.17
N LYS A 23 -0.19 -5.40 -6.03
CA LYS A 23 0.00 -6.81 -6.36
C LYS A 23 1.27 -7.49 -5.84
N MET A 24 1.70 -7.25 -4.61
CA MET A 24 3.05 -7.72 -4.23
C MET A 24 3.25 -8.18 -2.78
N LEU A 25 2.29 -7.98 -1.88
CA LEU A 25 2.45 -8.41 -0.49
C LEU A 25 2.01 -9.86 -0.29
N THR A 26 2.91 -10.65 0.27
CA THR A 26 2.65 -12.00 0.76
C THR A 26 2.13 -11.96 2.20
N ARG A 27 1.70 -13.11 2.72
CA ARG A 27 1.30 -13.20 4.14
C ARG A 27 2.46 -12.95 5.10
N GLU A 28 3.69 -13.28 4.70
CA GLU A 28 4.91 -13.01 5.46
C GLU A 28 5.16 -11.50 5.54
N ASP A 29 5.09 -10.81 4.39
CA ASP A 29 5.20 -9.34 4.33
C ASP A 29 4.25 -8.64 5.32
N LEU A 30 2.98 -9.04 5.35
CA LEU A 30 1.98 -8.46 6.24
C LEU A 30 2.32 -8.69 7.72
N GLN A 31 2.87 -9.86 8.07
CA GLN A 31 3.27 -10.16 9.44
C GLN A 31 4.48 -9.32 9.86
N ASP A 32 5.48 -9.21 9.01
CA ASP A 32 6.71 -8.46 9.33
C ASP A 32 6.43 -6.97 9.45
N MET A 33 5.59 -6.42 8.58
CA MET A 33 5.16 -5.02 8.64
C MET A 33 4.40 -4.69 9.93
N ALA A 34 3.58 -5.61 10.45
CA ALA A 34 2.74 -5.38 11.62
C ALA A 34 3.45 -5.61 12.96
N ARG A 35 4.47 -6.49 13.01
CA ARG A 35 5.07 -6.97 14.28
C ARG A 35 6.11 -6.03 14.89
N LYS A 36 6.67 -5.09 14.14
CA LYS A 36 7.71 -4.17 14.65
C LYS A 36 7.10 -3.19 15.67
N PRO A 37 7.87 -2.72 16.68
CA PRO A 37 7.38 -1.72 17.65
C PRO A 37 6.80 -0.47 16.98
N GLU A 38 7.41 -0.05 15.87
CA GLU A 38 6.85 0.93 14.94
C GLU A 38 6.41 0.19 13.67
N PRO A 39 5.10 -0.07 13.49
CA PRO A 39 4.63 -0.79 12.32
C PRO A 39 4.82 0.04 11.05
N VAL A 40 5.09 -0.66 9.94
CA VAL A 40 5.13 -0.07 8.60
C VAL A 40 3.70 0.13 8.14
N PHE A 41 3.31 1.37 7.81
CA PHE A 41 1.97 1.62 7.29
C PHE A 41 1.93 1.63 5.77
N VAL A 42 0.76 1.29 5.21
CA VAL A 42 0.53 1.32 3.77
C VAL A 42 -0.16 2.62 3.38
N VAL A 43 0.29 3.24 2.28
CA VAL A 43 -0.38 4.36 1.61
C VAL A 43 -1.02 3.86 0.32
N LEU A 44 -2.35 3.73 0.31
CA LEU A 44 -3.11 3.32 -0.87
C LEU A 44 -3.33 4.51 -1.81
N LEU A 45 -2.94 4.34 -3.07
CA LEU A 45 -2.99 5.37 -4.10
C LEU A 45 -4.09 5.05 -5.12
N LEU A 46 -5.35 5.15 -4.66
CA LEU A 46 -6.51 4.62 -5.38
C LEU A 46 -6.76 5.30 -6.73
N THR A 47 -6.44 6.57 -6.85
CA THR A 47 -6.56 7.33 -8.11
C THR A 47 -5.45 6.91 -9.08
N THR A 48 -4.22 6.77 -8.60
CA THR A 48 -3.07 6.27 -9.37
C THR A 48 -3.22 4.82 -9.79
N LYS A 49 -3.92 3.96 -9.03
CA LYS A 49 -4.25 2.61 -9.50
C LYS A 49 -5.39 2.61 -10.51
N PHE A 50 -6.39 3.49 -10.32
CA PHE A 50 -7.61 3.52 -11.15
C PHE A 50 -7.35 3.91 -12.60
N ILE A 51 -6.61 4.99 -12.85
CA ILE A 51 -6.37 5.53 -14.21
C ILE A 51 -5.65 4.52 -15.13
N PRO A 52 -4.51 3.92 -14.72
CA PRO A 52 -3.84 2.87 -15.48
C PRO A 52 -4.50 1.48 -15.35
N LYS A 53 -5.62 1.37 -14.62
CA LYS A 53 -6.35 0.11 -14.39
C LYS A 53 -5.49 -0.98 -13.75
N LEU A 54 -4.66 -0.58 -12.79
CA LEU A 54 -3.89 -1.51 -11.99
C LEU A 54 -4.82 -2.34 -11.07
N PRO A 55 -4.37 -3.53 -10.64
CA PRO A 55 -5.12 -4.37 -9.72
C PRO A 55 -5.44 -3.67 -8.39
N ASN A 56 -6.45 -4.19 -7.68
CA ASN A 56 -6.76 -3.67 -6.35
C ASN A 56 -5.70 -4.14 -5.35
N PRO A 57 -5.14 -3.24 -4.52
CA PRO A 57 -4.33 -3.66 -3.38
C PRO A 57 -5.19 -4.49 -2.41
N PRO A 58 -4.63 -5.49 -1.73
CA PRO A 58 -5.36 -6.36 -0.80
C PRO A 58 -5.61 -5.66 0.55
N ALA A 59 -6.32 -4.52 0.52
CA ALA A 59 -6.51 -3.64 1.67
C ALA A 59 -7.20 -4.33 2.86
N ARG A 60 -8.18 -5.21 2.59
CA ARG A 60 -8.84 -5.97 3.66
C ARG A 60 -7.90 -6.96 4.34
N ASP A 61 -7.01 -7.59 3.59
CA ASP A 61 -6.02 -8.51 4.16
C ASP A 61 -5.00 -7.74 5.01
N MET A 62 -4.56 -6.57 4.56
CA MET A 62 -3.69 -5.66 5.33
C MET A 62 -4.33 -5.27 6.66
N ILE A 63 -5.58 -4.80 6.64
CA ILE A 63 -6.32 -4.40 7.85
C ILE A 63 -6.50 -5.60 8.78
N THR A 64 -6.87 -6.76 8.25
CA THR A 64 -7.05 -8.00 9.03
C THR A 64 -5.74 -8.44 9.69
N ALA A 65 -4.59 -8.23 9.02
CA ALA A 65 -3.26 -8.48 9.55
C ALA A 65 -2.76 -7.40 10.52
N SER A 66 -3.59 -6.41 10.89
CA SER A 66 -3.23 -5.28 11.76
C SER A 66 -2.14 -4.36 11.18
N VAL A 67 -1.95 -4.36 9.86
CA VAL A 67 -1.11 -3.38 9.17
C VAL A 67 -1.89 -2.05 9.09
N PRO A 68 -1.34 -0.92 9.56
CA PRO A 68 -2.04 0.36 9.42
C PRO A 68 -2.14 0.77 7.95
N VAL A 69 -3.33 1.23 7.55
CA VAL A 69 -3.62 1.62 6.16
C VAL A 69 -4.08 3.07 6.11
N THR A 70 -3.53 3.82 5.16
CA THR A 70 -3.81 5.23 4.90
C THR A 70 -4.10 5.45 3.42
N LEU A 71 -4.65 6.62 3.07
CA LEU A 71 -4.97 7.00 1.69
C LEU A 71 -4.09 8.16 1.24
N GLY A 72 -3.67 8.14 -0.03
CA GLY A 72 -2.92 9.22 -0.68
C GLY A 72 -3.44 9.51 -2.09
N SER A 73 -3.38 10.78 -2.51
CA SER A 73 -3.73 11.22 -3.88
C SER A 73 -2.60 11.01 -4.88
N ASP A 74 -1.37 10.85 -4.37
CA ASP A 74 -0.12 10.75 -5.12
C ASP A 74 0.27 12.03 -5.89
N TYR A 75 1.53 12.06 -6.32
CA TYR A 75 2.04 12.94 -7.37
C TYR A 75 2.91 12.11 -8.32
N ASN A 76 2.26 11.43 -9.25
CA ASN A 76 2.90 10.53 -10.20
C ASN A 76 3.10 11.25 -11.55
N PRO A 77 4.34 11.51 -11.98
CA PRO A 77 4.57 12.17 -13.27
C PRO A 77 4.10 11.32 -14.46
N ASN A 78 3.93 10.01 -14.28
CA ASN A 78 3.52 9.09 -15.34
C ASN A 78 1.99 8.94 -15.45
N VAL A 79 1.22 9.40 -14.45
CA VAL A 79 -0.23 9.23 -14.39
C VAL A 79 -0.85 10.46 -13.74
N HIS A 80 -1.81 11.09 -14.42
CA HIS A 80 -2.52 12.24 -13.87
C HIS A 80 -3.12 11.92 -12.48
N CYS A 81 -2.76 12.67 -11.44
CA CYS A 81 -3.32 12.45 -10.10
C CYS A 81 -4.65 13.17 -9.94
N LEU A 82 -5.59 12.54 -9.23
CA LEU A 82 -6.88 13.14 -8.88
C LEU A 82 -6.89 13.57 -7.40
N SER A 83 -7.82 14.46 -7.05
CA SER A 83 -7.84 15.11 -5.74
C SER A 83 -8.13 14.15 -4.58
N MET A 84 -7.67 14.50 -3.37
CA MET A 84 -7.91 13.71 -2.14
C MET A 84 -9.39 13.37 -1.89
N PRO A 85 -10.37 14.28 -2.07
CA PRO A 85 -11.78 13.94 -1.92
C PRO A 85 -12.23 12.78 -2.83
N LEU A 86 -11.71 12.71 -4.06
CA LEU A 86 -12.00 11.60 -4.95
C LEU A 86 -11.32 10.31 -4.49
N THR A 87 -10.07 10.39 -4.02
CA THR A 87 -9.39 9.23 -3.40
C THR A 87 -10.21 8.64 -2.25
N VAL A 88 -10.75 9.48 -1.37
CA VAL A 88 -11.58 9.03 -0.24
C VAL A 88 -12.89 8.42 -0.73
N ASN A 89 -13.53 9.00 -1.75
CA ASN A 89 -14.76 8.45 -2.33
C ASN A 89 -14.55 7.03 -2.91
N MET A 90 -13.35 6.72 -3.42
CA MET A 90 -13.00 5.41 -3.97
C MET A 90 -12.66 4.35 -2.90
N ALA A 91 -12.55 4.71 -1.63
CA ALA A 91 -12.14 3.82 -0.54
C ALA A 91 -13.32 3.00 0.04
N GLN A 92 -13.91 2.13 -0.79
CA GLN A 92 -15.03 1.24 -0.45
C GLN A 92 -14.58 -0.21 -0.16
#